data_AF-A0A2V6QEV4-F1
#
_entry.id   AF-A0A2V6QEV4-F1
#
_cell.length_a   1.000
_cell.length_b   1.000
_cell.length_c   1.000
_cell.angle_alpha   90.00
_cell.angle_beta   90.00
_cell.angle_gamma   90.00
#
_symmetry.space_group_name_H-M   'P 1'
#
loop_
_entity.id
_entity.type
_entity.pdbx_description
1 polymer ?
#
loop_
_entity_poly.entity_id
_entity_poly.type
_entity_poly.pdbx_seq_one_letter_code
_entity_poly.pdbx_strand_id
1 'polypeptide(L)' 'MPDVLIRGLAPDVVERLKSRAKENGRSLQAELKAILEYAARPPLDIPEAIKRVRAMHRGRRFSDSTTLIREARER' A
#
# COMPACT_ATOMS: atom_id res chain seq x y z
N MET A 1 -15.95 19.23 -7.95
CA MET A 1 -15.03 18.06 -7.95
C MET A 1 -15.09 17.45 -9.34
N PRO A 2 -13.98 16.95 -9.89
CA PRO A 2 -14.06 16.14 -11.09
C PRO A 2 -14.75 14.81 -10.74
N ASP A 3 -15.73 14.42 -11.54
CA ASP A 3 -16.49 13.18 -11.37
C ASP A 3 -16.20 12.23 -12.53
N VAL A 4 -16.17 10.93 -12.24
CA VAL A 4 -15.94 9.87 -13.24
C VAL A 4 -17.10 8.88 -13.21
N LEU A 5 -17.80 8.76 -14.34
CA LEU A 5 -18.85 7.76 -14.53
C LEU A 5 -18.27 6.55 -15.27
N ILE A 6 -18.19 5.41 -14.58
CA ILE A 6 -17.78 4.14 -15.18
C ILE A 6 -19.04 3.35 -15.54
N ARG A 7 -19.29 3.14 -16.83
CA ARG A 7 -20.45 2.38 -17.33
C ARG A 7 -20.05 0.95 -17.69
N GLY A 8 -21.01 0.03 -17.63
CA GLY A 8 -20.81 -1.36 -18.07
C GLY A 8 -19.95 -2.21 -17.13
N LEU A 9 -19.86 -1.87 -15.84
CA LEU A 9 -19.28 -2.78 -14.87
C LEU A 9 -20.12 -4.05 -14.75
N ALA A 10 -19.45 -5.20 -14.82
CA ALA A 10 -20.08 -6.48 -14.56
C ALA A 10 -20.58 -6.51 -13.09
N PRO A 11 -21.79 -7.04 -12.82
CA PRO A 11 -22.38 -7.03 -11.49
C PRO A 11 -21.51 -7.71 -10.41
N ASP A 12 -20.82 -8.79 -10.79
CA ASP A 12 -19.91 -9.53 -9.91
C ASP A 12 -18.72 -8.67 -9.44
N VAL A 13 -18.19 -7.80 -10.31
CA VAL A 13 -17.12 -6.86 -9.97
C VAL A 13 -17.61 -5.85 -8.93
N VAL A 14 -18.83 -5.34 -9.10
CA VAL A 14 -19.43 -4.39 -8.15
C VAL A 14 -19.60 -5.03 -6.76
N GLU A 15 -20.07 -6.27 -6.70
CA GLU A 15 -20.23 -6.99 -5.42
C GLU A 15 -18.89 -7.26 -4.73
N ARG A 16 -17.85 -7.65 -5.48
CA ARG A 16 -16.50 -7.84 -4.93
C ARG A 16 -15.94 -6.54 -4.35
N LEU A 17 -16.16 -5.41 -5.04
CA LEU A 17 -15.72 -4.09 -4.56
C LEU A 17 -16.49 -3.65 -3.32
N LYS A 18 -17.79 -3.96 -3.21
CA LYS A 18 -18.58 -3.71 -2.00
C LYS A 18 -18.07 -4.53 -0.82
N SER A 19 -17.78 -5.82 -1.02
CA SER A 19 -17.21 -6.67 0.04
C SER A 19 -15.86 -6.15 0.51
N ARG A 20 -14.97 -5.79 -0.42
CA ARG A 20 -13.68 -5.18 -0.11
C ARG A 20 -13.82 -3.86 0.66
N ALA A 21 -14.78 -3.02 0.30
CA ALA A 21 -15.05 -1.78 1.01
C ALA A 21 -15.51 -2.04 2.47
N LYS A 22 -16.38 -3.05 2.68
CA LYS A 22 -16.80 -3.48 4.02
C LYS A 22 -15.63 -3.99 4.87
N GLU A 23 -14.78 -4.83 4.30
CA GLU A 23 -13.57 -5.36 4.96
C GLU A 23 -12.63 -4.24 5.40
N ASN A 24 -12.49 -3.20 4.57
CA ASN A 24 -11.67 -2.02 4.87
C ASN A 24 -12.38 -0.97 5.74
N GLY A 25 -13.62 -1.23 6.20
CA GLY A 25 -14.39 -0.32 7.06
C GLY A 25 -14.74 1.02 6.40
N ARG A 26 -14.88 1.06 5.07
CA ARG A 26 -15.12 2.31 4.31
C ARG A 26 -16.26 2.17 3.30
N SER A 27 -16.79 3.31 2.84
CA SER A 27 -17.82 3.31 1.80
C SER A 27 -17.26 2.85 0.45
N LEU A 28 -18.13 2.36 -0.45
CA LEU A 28 -17.72 1.96 -1.80
C LEU A 28 -17.05 3.12 -2.56
N GLN A 29 -17.59 4.33 -2.43
CA GLN A 29 -16.99 5.52 -3.02
C GLN A 29 -15.58 5.77 -2.48
N ALA A 30 -15.37 5.65 -1.17
CA ALA A 30 -14.06 5.85 -0.56
C ALA A 30 -13.05 4.76 -0.98
N GLU A 31 -13.49 3.51 -1.11
CA GLU A 31 -12.69 2.42 -1.67
C GLU A 31 -12.27 2.71 -3.11
N LEU A 32 -13.23 3.06 -3.97
CA LEU A 32 -12.97 3.37 -5.38
C LEU A 32 -12.02 4.56 -5.54
N LYS A 33 -12.23 5.63 -4.75
CA LYS A 33 -11.34 6.78 -4.70
C LYS A 33 -9.92 6.35 -4.36
N ALA A 34 -9.75 5.56 -3.30
CA ALA A 34 -8.42 5.10 -2.88
C ALA A 34 -7.74 4.21 -3.94
N ILE A 35 -8.50 3.33 -4.61
CA ILE A 35 -7.99 2.50 -5.70
C ILE A 35 -7.51 3.36 -6.87
N LEU A 36 -8.31 4.34 -7.31
CA LEU A 36 -7.97 5.22 -8.41
C LEU A 36 -6.76 6.11 -8.06
N GLU A 37 -6.73 6.69 -6.86
CA GLU A 37 -5.59 7.48 -6.39
C GLU A 37 -4.32 6.65 -6.30
N TYR A 38 -4.42 5.39 -5.84
CA TYR A 38 -3.28 4.48 -5.81
C TYR A 38 -2.79 4.11 -7.21
N ALA A 39 -3.71 3.78 -8.13
CA ALA A 39 -3.40 3.41 -9.50
C ALA A 39 -2.83 4.59 -10.32
N ALA A 40 -3.23 5.81 -9.98
CA ALA A 40 -2.70 7.03 -10.59
C ALA A 40 -1.33 7.45 -10.04
N ARG A 41 -0.81 6.79 -8.98
CA ARG A 41 0.54 7.07 -8.51
C ARG A 41 1.52 6.71 -9.63
N PRO A 42 2.48 7.59 -9.94
CA PRO A 42 3.56 7.21 -10.84
C PRO A 42 4.21 5.93 -10.30
N PRO A 43 4.66 5.01 -11.17
CA PRO A 43 5.43 3.87 -10.73
C PRO A 43 6.56 4.41 -9.84
N LEU A 44 6.69 3.82 -8.64
CA LEU A 44 7.79 4.19 -7.75
C LEU A 44 9.07 4.08 -8.58
N ASP A 45 9.81 5.18 -8.67
CA ASP A 45 11.18 5.13 -9.13
C ASP A 45 11.96 4.37 -8.05
N ILE A 46 11.92 3.03 -8.17
CA ILE A 46 12.54 2.11 -7.22
C ILE A 46 14.02 2.47 -7.03
N PRO A 47 14.80 2.77 -8.09
CA PRO A 47 16.14 3.32 -7.95
C PRO A 47 16.23 4.55 -7.02
N GLU A 48 15.39 5.57 -7.22
CA GLU A 48 15.45 6.81 -6.42
C GLU A 48 14.91 6.62 -4.99
N ALA A 49 13.94 5.72 -4.80
CA ALA A 49 13.49 5.29 -3.48
C ALA A 49 14.60 4.58 -2.69
N ILE A 50 15.29 3.61 -3.32
CA ILE A 50 16.43 2.91 -2.74
C ILE A 50 17.56 3.89 -2.40
N LYS A 51 17.85 4.84 -3.29
CA LYS A 51 18.87 5.86 -3.09
C LYS A 51 18.55 6.75 -1.89
N ARG A 52 17.29 7.17 -1.72
CA ARG A 52 16.83 7.92 -0.53
C ARG A 52 16.99 7.14 0.76
N VAL A 53 16.58 5.87 0.80
CA VAL A 53 16.74 5.02 1.98
C VAL A 53 18.23 4.83 2.31
N ARG A 54 19.06 4.53 1.32
CA ARG A 54 20.52 4.41 1.51
C ARG A 54 21.16 5.72 1.97
N ALA A 55 20.69 6.88 1.49
CA ALA A 55 21.16 8.18 1.95
C ALA A 55 20.77 8.45 3.41
N MET A 56 19.53 8.13 3.81
CA MET A 56 19.04 8.31 5.17
C MET A 56 19.82 7.46 6.20
N HIS A 57 20.34 6.31 5.78
CA HIS A 57 21.13 5.42 6.63
C HIS A 57 22.64 5.50 6.37
N ARG A 58 23.10 6.46 5.56
CA ARG A 58 24.52 6.59 5.24
C ARG A 58 25.30 6.98 6.50
N GLY A 59 26.34 6.20 6.82
CA GLY A 59 27.19 6.44 8.00
C GLY A 59 26.60 5.92 9.33
N ARG A 60 25.40 5.33 9.34
CA ARG A 60 24.87 4.64 10.52
C ARG A 60 25.47 3.25 10.62
N ARG A 61 26.01 2.89 11.79
CA ARG A 61 26.30 1.50 12.17
C ARG A 61 25.09 0.95 12.91
N PHE A 62 24.54 -0.15 12.41
CA PHE A 62 23.48 -0.86 13.09
C PHE A 62 24.10 -1.93 13.99
N SER A 63 23.54 -2.11 15.18
CA SER A 63 23.92 -3.22 16.06
C SER A 63 23.49 -4.54 15.44
N ASP A 64 24.27 -5.59 15.67
CA ASP A 64 23.91 -6.92 15.23
C ASP A 64 22.66 -7.40 15.98
N SER A 65 21.55 -7.56 15.25
CA SER A 65 20.27 -7.99 15.81
C SER A 65 20.19 -9.51 16.03
N THR A 66 21.23 -10.27 15.68
CA THR A 66 21.20 -11.75 15.71
C THR A 66 20.89 -12.29 17.10
N THR A 67 21.40 -11.67 18.17
CA THR A 67 21.11 -12.07 19.56
C THR A 67 19.64 -11.86 19.93
N LEU A 68 19.08 -10.68 19.60
CA LEU A 68 17.68 -10.34 19.87
C LEU A 68 16.69 -11.24 19.11
N ILE A 69 17.05 -11.64 17.88
CA ILE A 69 16.24 -12.54 17.06
C ILE A 69 16.23 -13.96 17.65
N ARG A 70 17.38 -14.43 18.19
CA ARG A 70 17.46 -15.74 18.86
C ARG A 70 16.59 -15.77 20.12
N GLU A 71 16.70 -14.77 20.98
CA GLU A 71 15.89 -14.65 22.19
C GLU A 71 14.38 -14.60 21.90
N ALA A 72 13.96 -14.01 20.78
CA ALA A 72 12.56 -13.96 20.38
C ALA A 72 12.02 -15.30 19.84
N ARG A 73 12.89 -16.18 19.34
CA ARG A 73 12.51 -17.48 18.75
C ARG A 73 12.45 -18.60 19.80
N GLU A 74 13.13 -18.43 20.93
CA GLU A 74 13.13 -19.37 22.07
C GLU A 74 12.02 -19.08 23.10
N ARG A 75 11.13 -18.13 22.80
CA ARG A 75 9.99 -17.73 23.63
C ARG A 75 8.69 -18.20 23.00
#